data_AF-A0A8C0VMR2-F1
#
_entry.id   AF-A0A8C0VMR2-F1
#
_cell.length_a   1.000
_cell.length_b   1.000
_cell.length_c   1.000
_cell.angle_alpha   90.00
_cell.angle_beta   90.00
_cell.angle_gamma   90.00
#
_symmetry.space_group_name_H-M   'P 1'
#
loop_
_entity.id
_entity.type
_entity.pdbx_description
1 polymer ?
#
loop_
_entity_poly.entity_id
_entity_poly.type
_entity_poly.pdbx_seq_one_letter_code
_entity_poly.pdbx_strand_id
1 'polypeptide(L)'
;MQLSGKWFLVSMASQCSYLLEHSHQLEATTVTITILDGQSLAISTFRKLDKMCWEIRQHYLPAQAPGHFLLKGHRKSSKVDVVVGEADPSNFIILYYQKGRSISVKLYGRTSLVSDAIMDKFEQHIRAVGLSEDVTYYFPTYGGWHTVLRETCVGSDALATLGTKMQEWGCALQCPGGAGTGGCQAPDKVILPGSVSCRVL
;
A
#
# COMPACT_ATOMS: atom_id res chain seq x y z
N MET A 1 -13.50 17.60 4.36
CA MET A 1 -13.41 16.13 4.50
C MET A 1 -12.02 15.81 5.06
N GLN A 2 -11.92 15.39 6.32
CA GLN A 2 -10.62 15.26 7.01
C GLN A 2 -10.12 13.80 6.95
N LEU A 3 -9.38 13.46 5.89
CA LEU A 3 -8.79 12.12 5.69
C LEU A 3 -7.54 11.88 6.55
N SER A 4 -7.05 12.90 7.25
CA SER A 4 -5.83 12.83 8.04
C SER A 4 -5.95 11.86 9.23
N GLY A 5 -4.81 11.37 9.66
CA GLY A 5 -4.66 10.51 10.83
C GLY A 5 -4.38 9.06 10.46
N LYS A 6 -4.53 8.19 11.46
CA LYS A 6 -4.24 6.77 11.39
C LYS A 6 -5.42 6.00 10.80
N TRP A 7 -5.09 5.00 9.99
CA TRP A 7 -6.00 4.09 9.31
C TRP A 7 -5.41 2.67 9.31
N PHE A 8 -6.26 1.66 9.37
CA PHE A 8 -5.88 0.25 9.26
C PHE A 8 -6.34 -0.28 7.92
N LEU A 9 -5.45 -0.95 7.19
CA LEU A 9 -5.85 -1.67 5.99
C LEU A 9 -6.61 -2.92 6.44
N VAL A 10 -7.90 -2.98 6.10
CA VAL A 10 -8.81 -4.05 6.52
C VAL A 10 -8.90 -5.10 5.43
N SER A 11 -9.10 -4.68 4.19
CA SER A 11 -9.24 -5.57 3.05
C SER A 11 -8.80 -4.90 1.76
N MET A 12 -8.41 -5.71 0.77
CA MET A 12 -8.01 -5.27 -0.57
C MET A 12 -8.50 -6.26 -1.62
N ALA A 13 -9.06 -5.75 -2.72
CA ALA A 13 -9.37 -6.56 -3.90
C ALA A 13 -8.45 -6.21 -5.07
N SER A 14 -7.82 -7.21 -5.68
CA SER A 14 -6.87 -7.02 -6.78
C SER A 14 -6.51 -8.32 -7.50
N GLN A 15 -6.46 -8.29 -8.84
CA GLN A 15 -5.94 -9.38 -9.70
C GLN A 15 -4.39 -9.43 -9.75
N CYS A 16 -3.72 -8.79 -8.80
CA CYS A 16 -2.27 -8.74 -8.71
C CYS A 16 -1.69 -10.12 -8.42
N SER A 17 -0.86 -10.65 -9.33
CA SER A 17 -0.24 -11.98 -9.21
C SER A 17 0.52 -12.16 -7.89
N TYR A 18 1.19 -11.11 -7.42
CA TYR A 18 1.87 -11.15 -6.13
C TYR A 18 0.90 -11.45 -4.97
N LEU A 19 -0.26 -10.80 -4.93
CA LEU A 19 -1.26 -11.04 -3.88
C LEU A 19 -1.90 -12.42 -4.01
N LEU A 20 -2.12 -12.89 -5.25
CA LEU A 20 -2.60 -14.26 -5.51
C LEU A 20 -1.64 -15.29 -4.91
N GLU A 21 -0.34 -15.09 -5.06
CA GLU A 21 0.69 -16.03 -4.59
C GLU A 21 1.01 -15.90 -3.09
N HIS A 22 0.95 -14.69 -2.54
CA HIS A 22 1.46 -14.37 -1.19
C HIS A 22 0.37 -13.91 -0.21
N SER A 23 -0.91 -14.13 -0.51
CA SER A 23 -2.05 -13.80 0.36
C SER A 23 -1.94 -14.41 1.77
N HIS A 24 -1.32 -15.60 1.87
CA HIS A 24 -1.08 -16.29 3.13
C HIS A 24 -0.02 -15.62 4.03
N GLN A 25 0.73 -14.64 3.51
CA GLN A 25 1.78 -13.89 4.22
C GLN A 25 1.38 -12.43 4.43
N LEU A 26 0.08 -12.12 4.36
CA LEU A 26 -0.39 -10.78 4.65
C LEU A 26 -0.16 -10.45 6.12
N GLU A 27 0.29 -9.23 6.37
CA GLU A 27 0.66 -8.73 7.68
C GLU A 27 -0.20 -7.50 7.99
N ALA A 28 -0.54 -7.32 9.27
CA ALA A 28 -1.29 -6.15 9.72
C ALA A 28 -0.61 -4.86 9.24
N THR A 29 -1.37 -4.09 8.48
CA THR A 29 -0.86 -2.90 7.79
C THR A 29 -1.60 -1.67 8.29
N THR A 30 -0.86 -0.66 8.71
CA THR A 30 -1.39 0.61 9.21
C THR A 30 -0.89 1.74 8.31
N VAL A 31 -1.71 2.74 8.07
CA VAL A 31 -1.35 3.92 7.29
C VAL A 31 -1.60 5.18 8.10
N THR A 32 -0.67 6.12 8.04
CA THR A 32 -0.88 7.48 8.53
C THR A 32 -0.96 8.42 7.34
N ILE A 33 -2.07 9.15 7.24
CA ILE A 33 -2.32 10.15 6.21
C ILE A 33 -2.09 11.52 6.82
N THR A 34 -1.22 12.31 6.21
CA THR A 34 -0.99 13.72 6.57
C THR A 34 -1.32 14.59 5.36
N ILE A 35 -2.20 15.56 5.56
CA ILE A 35 -2.50 16.55 4.53
C ILE A 35 -1.40 17.60 4.58
N LEU A 36 -0.76 17.86 3.44
CA LEU A 36 0.28 18.86 3.28
C LEU A 36 -0.28 20.14 2.64
N ASP A 37 0.53 21.20 2.67
CA ASP A 37 0.24 22.44 1.97
C ASP A 37 -0.04 22.17 0.47
N GLY A 38 -1.10 22.79 -0.06
CA GLY A 38 -1.54 22.54 -1.43
C GLY A 38 -2.35 21.26 -1.64
N GLN A 39 -2.96 20.70 -0.59
CA GLN A 39 -3.90 19.55 -0.64
C GLN A 39 -3.27 18.23 -1.12
N SER A 40 -1.94 18.13 -1.14
CA SER A 40 -1.25 16.86 -1.34
C SER A 40 -1.30 16.00 -0.07
N LEU A 41 -1.18 14.67 -0.21
CA LEU A 41 -1.16 13.76 0.94
C LEU A 41 0.22 13.12 1.08
N ALA A 42 0.80 13.20 2.27
CA ALA A 42 1.89 12.33 2.68
C ALA A 42 1.29 11.08 3.33
N ILE A 43 1.65 9.91 2.79
CA ILE A 43 1.18 8.61 3.24
C ILE A 43 2.38 7.86 3.83
N SER A 44 2.31 7.51 5.10
CA SER A 44 3.26 6.60 5.75
C SER A 44 2.57 5.27 6.01
N THR A 45 2.94 4.24 5.27
CA THR A 45 2.49 2.86 5.53
C THR A 45 3.47 2.17 6.46
N PHE A 46 2.96 1.61 7.54
CA PHE A 46 3.68 0.80 8.52
C PHE A 46 3.26 -0.65 8.37
N ARG A 47 4.24 -1.54 8.21
CA ARG A 47 4.01 -2.97 8.10
C ARG A 47 5.07 -3.76 8.83
N LYS A 48 4.69 -4.95 9.28
CA LYS A 48 5.63 -5.95 9.76
C LYS A 48 6.21 -6.72 8.57
N LEU A 49 7.51 -6.92 8.60
CA LEU A 49 8.21 -7.78 7.66
C LEU A 49 9.46 -8.32 8.36
N ASP A 50 9.68 -9.64 8.27
CA ASP A 50 10.81 -10.32 8.91
C ASP A 50 10.96 -9.98 10.40
N LYS A 51 9.83 -9.87 11.09
CA LYS A 51 9.73 -9.46 12.52
C LYS A 51 10.16 -8.02 12.81
N MET A 52 10.48 -7.22 11.81
CA MET A 52 10.81 -5.80 11.94
C MET A 52 9.67 -4.90 11.44
N CYS A 53 9.55 -3.69 12.00
CA CYS A 53 8.66 -2.66 11.48
C CYS A 53 9.34 -1.91 10.34
N TRP A 54 8.64 -1.77 9.21
CA TRP A 54 9.05 -0.96 8.08
C TRP A 54 8.08 0.20 7.85
N GLU A 55 8.61 1.40 7.60
CA GLU A 55 7.85 2.56 7.16
C GLU A 55 8.09 2.82 5.67
N ILE A 56 7.03 2.74 4.87
CA ILE A 56 7.01 3.11 3.45
C ILE A 56 6.38 4.49 3.32
N ARG A 57 7.14 5.46 2.84
CA ARG A 57 6.67 6.84 2.62
C ARG A 57 6.27 7.04 1.16
N GLN A 58 5.08 7.60 0.94
CA GLN A 58 4.56 7.95 -0.38
C GLN A 58 4.00 9.37 -0.38
N HIS A 59 4.03 10.02 -1.54
CA HIS A 59 3.50 11.36 -1.73
C HIS A 59 2.45 11.34 -2.85
N TYR A 60 1.22 11.69 -2.51
CA TYR A 60 0.06 11.69 -3.40
C TYR A 60 -0.23 13.14 -3.77
N LEU A 61 -0.08 13.45 -5.05
CA LEU A 61 -0.32 14.78 -5.57
C LEU A 61 -1.81 14.96 -5.89
N PRO A 62 -2.41 16.14 -5.62
CA PRO A 62 -3.78 16.37 -6.04
C PRO A 62 -3.91 16.30 -7.56
N ALA A 63 -5.02 15.73 -8.03
CA ALA A 63 -5.39 15.72 -9.45
C ALA A 63 -6.51 16.75 -9.73
N GLN A 64 -7.10 16.70 -10.93
CA GLN A 64 -8.06 17.71 -11.38
C GLN A 64 -9.37 17.74 -10.59
N ALA A 65 -9.79 16.61 -10.03
CA ALA A 65 -11.04 16.49 -9.28
C ALA A 65 -10.78 16.31 -7.77
N PRO A 66 -11.63 16.86 -6.88
CA PRO A 66 -11.55 16.61 -5.45
C PRO A 66 -11.59 15.11 -5.14
N GLY A 67 -10.71 14.65 -4.24
CA GLY A 67 -10.61 13.23 -3.90
C GLY A 67 -9.87 12.37 -4.94
N HIS A 68 -9.40 12.96 -6.03
CA HIS A 68 -8.49 12.31 -6.98
C HIS A 68 -7.06 12.74 -6.70
N PHE A 69 -6.17 11.76 -6.66
CA PHE A 69 -4.75 11.93 -6.41
C PHE A 69 -3.92 11.13 -7.40
N LEU A 70 -2.68 11.55 -7.58
CA LEU A 70 -1.70 10.91 -8.43
C LEU A 70 -0.50 10.49 -7.59
N LEU A 71 -0.26 9.18 -7.52
CA LEU A 71 0.98 8.62 -7.00
C LEU A 71 1.97 8.49 -8.16
N LYS A 72 3.09 9.22 -8.07
CA LYS A 72 4.19 9.11 -9.03
C LYS A 72 5.21 8.08 -8.54
N GLY A 73 5.39 6.99 -9.28
CA GLY A 73 6.54 6.12 -9.10
C GLY A 73 7.83 6.73 -9.67
N HIS A 74 8.96 6.05 -9.40
CA HIS A 74 10.29 6.52 -9.79
C HIS A 74 10.54 6.53 -11.32
N ARG A 75 9.66 5.93 -12.13
CA ARG A 75 9.76 5.90 -13.60
C ARG A 75 8.59 6.65 -14.23
N LYS A 76 8.83 7.30 -15.38
CA LYS A 76 7.81 8.10 -16.13
C LYS A 76 6.51 7.34 -16.46
N SER A 77 6.53 6.00 -16.48
CA SER A 77 5.39 5.11 -16.79
C SER A 77 4.70 4.49 -15.57
N SER A 78 5.05 4.86 -14.34
CA SER A 78 4.44 4.33 -13.11
C SER A 78 3.56 5.36 -12.40
N LYS A 79 2.68 6.01 -13.16
CA LYS A 79 1.59 6.80 -12.60
C LYS A 79 0.48 5.86 -12.14
N VAL A 80 0.00 6.10 -10.92
CA VAL A 80 -1.15 5.39 -10.36
C VAL A 80 -2.16 6.45 -9.94
N ASP A 81 -3.34 6.37 -10.53
CA ASP A 81 -4.47 7.22 -10.15
C ASP A 81 -5.08 6.63 -8.89
N VAL A 82 -5.27 7.47 -7.89
CA VAL A 82 -5.86 7.11 -6.60
C VAL A 82 -7.12 7.93 -6.41
N VAL A 83 -8.25 7.29 -6.19
CA VAL A 83 -9.55 7.95 -6.07
C VAL A 83 -10.23 7.55 -4.77
N VAL A 84 -10.72 8.53 -4.02
CA VAL A 84 -11.60 8.29 -2.87
C VAL A 84 -12.99 7.94 -3.42
N GLY A 85 -13.36 6.67 -3.29
CA GLY A 85 -14.65 6.15 -3.77
C GLY A 85 -15.80 6.49 -2.83
N GLU A 86 -15.67 6.05 -1.58
CA GLU A 86 -16.57 6.38 -0.49
C GLU A 86 -15.74 6.54 0.78
N ALA A 87 -16.12 7.48 1.63
CA ALA A 87 -15.46 7.63 2.91
C ALA A 87 -16.38 8.28 3.94
N ASP A 88 -16.38 7.68 5.13
CA ASP A 88 -16.79 8.29 6.36
C ASP A 88 -15.52 8.53 7.20
N PRO A 89 -15.03 9.78 7.31
CA PRO A 89 -13.80 10.11 8.04
C PRO A 89 -13.73 9.60 9.49
N SER A 90 -14.88 9.29 10.09
CA SER A 90 -14.98 8.75 11.45
C SER A 90 -14.87 7.22 11.50
N ASN A 91 -15.07 6.52 10.39
CA ASN A 91 -15.22 5.06 10.37
C ASN A 91 -14.35 4.37 9.31
N PHE A 92 -14.48 4.73 8.04
CA PHE A 92 -13.84 3.99 6.93
C PHE A 92 -13.52 4.86 5.70
N ILE A 93 -12.62 4.36 4.85
CA ILE A 93 -12.32 4.92 3.52
C ILE A 93 -12.17 3.76 2.53
N ILE A 94 -12.82 3.87 1.37
CA ILE A 94 -12.62 3.00 0.22
C ILE A 94 -11.81 3.78 -0.82
N LEU A 95 -10.62 3.29 -1.15
CA LEU A 95 -9.74 3.86 -2.15
C LEU A 95 -9.63 2.97 -3.38
N TYR A 96 -9.79 3.57 -4.54
CA TYR A 96 -9.51 2.95 -5.83
C TYR A 96 -8.09 3.31 -6.26
N TYR A 97 -7.35 2.30 -6.72
CA TYR A 97 -6.04 2.43 -7.31
C TYR A 97 -6.11 1.93 -8.73
N GLN A 98 -5.86 2.81 -9.70
CA GLN A 98 -5.85 2.46 -11.11
C GLN A 98 -4.47 2.68 -11.70
N LYS A 99 -3.94 1.63 -12.33
CA LYS A 99 -2.75 1.73 -13.18
C LYS A 99 -3.02 1.09 -14.53
N GLY A 100 -3.08 1.93 -15.56
CA GLY A 100 -3.42 1.46 -16.91
C GLY A 100 -4.79 0.77 -16.88
N ARG A 101 -4.82 -0.52 -17.16
CA ARG A 101 -6.03 -1.36 -17.14
C ARG A 101 -6.24 -2.12 -15.82
N SER A 102 -5.26 -2.11 -14.93
CA SER A 102 -5.36 -2.79 -13.64
C SER A 102 -6.01 -1.88 -12.61
N ILE A 103 -7.05 -2.38 -11.95
CA ILE A 103 -7.73 -1.71 -10.84
C ILE A 103 -7.55 -2.51 -9.56
N SER A 104 -7.47 -1.81 -8.43
CA SER A 104 -7.47 -2.40 -7.11
C SER A 104 -8.27 -1.53 -6.16
N VAL A 105 -8.99 -2.15 -5.24
CA VAL A 105 -9.82 -1.44 -4.26
C VAL A 105 -9.29 -1.77 -2.88
N LYS A 106 -9.07 -0.76 -2.03
CA LYS A 106 -8.61 -0.93 -0.66
C LYS A 106 -9.62 -0.36 0.32
N LEU A 107 -9.97 -1.13 1.33
CA LEU A 107 -10.77 -0.70 2.46
C LEU A 107 -9.87 -0.39 3.65
N TYR A 108 -9.99 0.83 4.15
CA TYR A 108 -9.36 1.29 5.36
C TYR A 108 -10.39 1.56 6.45
N GLY A 109 -10.11 1.16 7.67
CA GLY A 109 -10.92 1.46 8.86
C GLY A 109 -10.18 2.31 9.87
N ARG A 110 -10.89 3.05 10.73
CA ARG A 110 -10.30 3.66 11.93
C ARG A 110 -9.84 2.62 12.95
N THR A 111 -10.36 1.40 12.83
CA THR A 111 -9.98 0.18 13.55
C THR A 111 -9.64 -0.93 12.54
N SER A 112 -8.93 -1.96 12.98
CA SER A 112 -8.60 -3.12 12.13
C SER A 112 -9.79 -4.03 11.81
N LEU A 113 -10.91 -3.83 12.50
CA LEU A 113 -12.20 -4.45 12.25
C LEU A 113 -13.22 -3.37 11.93
N VAL A 114 -14.11 -3.63 10.98
CA VAL A 114 -15.23 -2.76 10.62
C VAL A 114 -16.53 -3.56 10.70
N SER A 115 -17.68 -2.88 10.70
CA SER A 115 -18.97 -3.56 10.74
C SER A 115 -19.29 -4.27 9.42
N ASP A 116 -20.16 -5.29 9.48
CA ASP A 116 -20.63 -6.02 8.30
C ASP A 116 -21.23 -5.07 7.25
N ALA A 117 -21.96 -4.04 7.67
CA ALA A 117 -22.50 -3.02 6.77
C ALA A 117 -21.42 -2.25 5.99
N ILE A 118 -20.22 -2.05 6.56
CA ILE A 118 -19.09 -1.43 5.86
C ILE A 118 -18.43 -2.45 4.91
N MET A 119 -18.36 -3.72 5.31
CA MET A 119 -17.89 -4.79 4.43
C MET A 119 -18.80 -4.98 3.22
N ASP A 120 -20.12 -4.97 3.40
CA ASP A 120 -21.11 -5.08 2.32
C ASP A 120 -20.94 -3.95 1.30
N LYS A 121 -20.72 -2.71 1.77
CA LYS A 121 -20.41 -1.57 0.90
C LYS A 121 -19.14 -1.83 0.11
N PHE A 122 -18.07 -2.28 0.77
CA PHE A 122 -16.82 -2.59 0.10
C PHE A 122 -17.00 -3.66 -0.98
N GLU A 123 -17.75 -4.72 -0.73
CA GLU A 123 -18.06 -5.73 -1.74
C GLU A 123 -18.89 -5.18 -2.91
N GLN A 124 -19.83 -4.26 -2.66
CA GLN A 124 -20.56 -3.57 -3.73
C GLN A 124 -19.59 -2.77 -4.62
N HIS A 125 -18.63 -2.06 -4.02
CA HIS A 125 -17.59 -1.33 -4.73
C HIS A 125 -16.66 -2.24 -5.53
N ILE A 126 -16.34 -3.44 -5.02
CA ILE A 126 -15.57 -4.47 -5.72
C ILE A 126 -16.33 -4.97 -6.95
N ARG A 127 -17.60 -5.37 -6.78
CA ARG A 127 -18.46 -5.87 -7.87
C ARG A 127 -18.65 -4.81 -8.96
N ALA A 128 -18.79 -3.55 -8.58
CA ALA A 128 -18.95 -2.44 -9.52
C ALA A 128 -17.76 -2.24 -10.47
N VAL A 129 -16.57 -2.66 -10.08
CA VAL A 129 -15.35 -2.58 -10.92
C VAL A 129 -14.96 -3.91 -11.56
N GLY A 130 -15.84 -4.91 -11.51
CA GLY A 130 -15.62 -6.22 -12.14
C GLY A 130 -14.60 -7.09 -11.41
N LEU A 131 -14.30 -6.79 -10.14
CA LEU A 131 -13.56 -7.68 -9.26
C LEU A 131 -14.53 -8.60 -8.51
N SER A 132 -14.00 -9.69 -7.98
CA SER A 132 -14.77 -10.73 -7.29
C SER A 132 -14.12 -11.09 -5.95
N GLU A 133 -14.84 -11.88 -5.16
CA GLU A 133 -14.41 -12.27 -3.81
C GLU A 133 -13.14 -13.14 -3.81
N ASP A 134 -12.92 -13.95 -4.86
CA ASP A 134 -11.72 -14.78 -5.06
C ASP A 134 -10.42 -13.98 -5.17
N VAL A 135 -10.52 -12.70 -5.53
CA VAL A 135 -9.40 -11.75 -5.59
C VAL A 135 -9.46 -10.72 -4.48
N THR A 136 -10.20 -11.00 -3.40
CA THR A 136 -10.34 -10.18 -2.20
C THR A 136 -9.53 -10.79 -1.05
N TYR A 137 -8.72 -9.97 -0.41
CA TYR A 137 -7.77 -10.38 0.62
C TYR A 137 -7.99 -9.59 1.91
N TYR A 138 -8.19 -10.31 3.01
CA TYR A 138 -8.41 -9.75 4.33
C TYR A 138 -7.10 -9.68 5.09
N PHE A 139 -6.84 -8.51 5.70
CA PHE A 139 -5.61 -8.28 6.44
C PHE A 139 -5.78 -8.71 7.90
N PRO A 140 -4.74 -9.29 8.53
CA PRO A 140 -4.82 -9.70 9.93
C PRO A 140 -5.10 -8.51 10.85
N THR A 141 -5.85 -8.78 11.92
CA THR A 141 -6.18 -7.80 12.97
C THR A 141 -5.13 -7.72 14.07
N TYR A 142 -4.21 -8.69 14.12
CA TYR A 142 -3.16 -8.86 15.12
C TYR A 142 -1.77 -8.69 14.51
N GLY A 143 -0.76 -8.42 15.34
CA GLY A 143 0.61 -8.18 14.90
C GLY A 143 0.89 -6.76 14.40
N GLY A 144 -0.12 -5.88 14.45
CA GLY A 144 0.03 -4.45 14.20
C GLY A 144 0.81 -3.78 15.33
N TRP A 145 1.81 -2.99 14.97
CA TRP A 145 2.57 -2.18 15.92
C TRP A 145 1.74 -0.94 16.32
N HIS A 146 0.68 -1.14 17.12
CA HIS A 146 -0.17 -0.03 17.55
C HIS A 146 0.54 0.92 18.53
N THR A 147 1.60 0.44 19.18
CA THR A 147 2.30 1.09 20.30
C THR A 147 3.78 1.38 19.99
N VAL A 148 4.28 1.01 18.81
CA VAL A 148 5.67 1.30 18.47
C VAL A 148 5.77 2.77 18.11
N LEU A 149 6.35 3.54 19.03
CA LEU A 149 6.80 4.90 18.77
C LEU A 149 7.60 4.88 17.45
N ARG A 150 7.32 5.88 16.60
CA ARG A 150 7.95 6.14 15.29
C ARG A 150 9.48 5.96 15.28
N GLU A 151 10.10 5.97 16.45
CA GLU A 151 11.52 5.84 16.76
C GLU A 151 12.16 4.46 16.47
N THR A 152 11.40 3.38 16.23
CA THR A 152 11.99 2.03 15.99
C THR A 152 11.57 1.36 14.68
N CYS A 153 10.82 2.03 13.80
CA CYS A 153 10.58 1.53 12.45
C CYS A 153 11.76 1.90 11.54
N VAL A 154 12.23 0.94 10.74
CA VAL A 154 13.28 1.19 9.75
C VAL A 154 12.69 2.08 8.66
N GLY A 155 13.10 3.35 8.64
CA GLY A 155 12.67 4.33 7.64
C GLY A 155 13.31 4.03 6.29
N SER A 156 12.50 3.85 5.24
CA SER A 156 13.03 3.75 3.88
C SER A 156 13.21 5.14 3.29
N ASP A 157 14.28 5.86 3.65
CA ASP A 157 14.71 7.03 2.89
C ASP A 157 15.46 6.54 1.65
N ALA A 158 14.68 6.37 0.57
CA ALA A 158 15.12 6.18 -0.81
C ALA A 158 16.39 5.34 -1.02
N LEU A 159 16.34 4.01 -0.82
CA LEU A 159 17.15 3.02 -1.54
C LEU A 159 16.57 1.62 -1.33
N ALA A 160 16.65 0.80 -2.38
CA ALA A 160 15.90 -0.44 -2.55
C ALA A 160 16.50 -1.62 -1.78
N THR A 161 15.65 -2.37 -1.07
CA THR A 161 15.91 -3.78 -0.74
C THR A 161 14.97 -4.64 -1.59
N LEU A 162 15.57 -5.53 -2.38
CA LEU A 162 15.07 -6.12 -3.63
C LEU A 162 13.97 -7.21 -3.50
N GLY A 163 13.14 -7.18 -2.45
CA GLY A 163 11.98 -8.08 -2.33
C GLY A 163 10.77 -7.49 -1.60
N THR A 164 10.93 -6.34 -0.95
CA THR A 164 10.07 -5.92 0.17
C THR A 164 9.12 -4.78 -0.17
N LYS A 165 9.30 -4.14 -1.34
CA LYS A 165 8.39 -3.13 -1.92
C LYS A 165 7.15 -3.75 -2.60
N MET A 166 7.09 -5.07 -2.76
CA MET A 166 6.25 -5.72 -3.78
C MET A 166 4.76 -5.88 -3.41
N GLN A 167 4.35 -5.78 -2.14
CA GLN A 167 2.92 -5.92 -1.78
C GLN A 167 2.09 -4.69 -2.13
N GLU A 168 2.53 -3.50 -1.72
CA GLU A 168 1.80 -2.26 -2.04
C GLU A 168 2.17 -1.70 -3.40
N TRP A 169 3.45 -1.83 -3.79
CA TRP A 169 3.88 -1.39 -5.10
C TRP A 169 3.73 -2.46 -6.17
N GLY A 170 3.73 -3.76 -5.91
CA GLY A 170 3.63 -4.78 -6.99
C GLY A 170 2.27 -4.82 -7.67
N CYS A 171 1.22 -4.33 -7.01
CA CYS A 171 -0.11 -4.21 -7.61
C CYS A 171 -0.29 -2.84 -8.30
N ALA A 172 0.42 -1.82 -7.82
CA ALA A 172 0.61 -0.51 -8.47
C ALA A 172 1.78 -0.48 -9.49
N LEU A 173 2.54 -1.56 -9.62
CA LEU A 173 3.70 -1.74 -10.48
C LEU A 173 3.67 -3.18 -10.97
N GLN A 174 2.96 -3.44 -12.07
CA GLN A 174 3.19 -4.67 -12.84
C GLN A 174 4.70 -4.93 -12.95
N CYS A 175 5.17 -5.98 -12.28
CA CYS A 175 6.35 -6.69 -12.71
C CYS A 175 6.01 -7.25 -14.10
N PRO A 176 6.77 -6.91 -15.16
CA PRO A 176 6.51 -7.48 -16.47
C PRO A 176 6.96 -8.95 -16.43
N GLY A 177 6.01 -9.86 -16.30
CA GLY A 177 6.22 -11.29 -16.51
C GLY A 177 5.38 -11.75 -17.68
N GLY A 178 5.89 -11.56 -18.90
CA GLY A 178 5.42 -12.32 -20.05
C GLY A 178 5.80 -13.78 -19.87
N ALA A 179 4.93 -14.69 -20.29
CA ALA A 179 5.16 -16.14 -20.25
C ALA A 179 6.54 -16.50 -20.84
N GLY A 180 7.42 -17.00 -19.98
CA GLY A 180 8.80 -17.36 -20.34
C GLY A 180 9.67 -17.30 -19.11
N THR A 181 10.08 -18.48 -18.62
CA THR A 181 11.12 -18.73 -17.61
C THR A 181 12.09 -17.56 -17.39
N GLY A 182 11.82 -16.77 -16.35
CA GLY A 182 12.65 -15.63 -15.96
C GLY A 182 12.18 -15.12 -14.61
N GLY A 183 12.79 -15.65 -13.54
CA GLY A 183 12.61 -15.11 -12.20
C GLY A 183 12.95 -13.62 -12.18
N CYS A 184 12.41 -12.88 -11.21
CA CYS A 184 12.79 -11.50 -10.95
C CYS A 184 14.32 -11.41 -10.73
N GLN A 185 15.08 -11.18 -11.80
CA GLN A 185 16.53 -11.12 -11.73
C GLN A 185 16.89 -9.79 -11.06
N ALA A 186 17.38 -9.89 -9.82
CA ALA A 186 18.00 -8.77 -9.14
C ALA A 186 19.18 -8.26 -10.00
N PRO A 187 19.32 -6.95 -10.25
CA PRO A 187 20.53 -6.45 -10.89
C PRO A 187 21.73 -6.68 -9.96
N ASP A 188 22.79 -7.22 -10.54
CA ASP A 188 24.05 -7.54 -9.89
C ASP A 188 24.61 -6.37 -9.08
N LYS A 189 25.26 -6.74 -7.96
CA LYS A 189 26.03 -5.91 -7.03
C LYS A 189 26.46 -4.57 -7.61
N VAL A 190 25.83 -3.49 -7.15
CA VAL A 190 26.42 -2.15 -7.23
C VAL A 190 27.11 -1.87 -5.90
N ILE A 191 28.43 -2.07 -5.91
CA ILE A 191 29.33 -1.58 -4.86
C ILE A 191 29.39 -0.05 -5.03
N LEU A 192 28.99 0.72 -4.01
CA LEU A 192 29.30 2.15 -3.95
C LEU A 192 30.17 2.49 -2.73
N PRO A 193 31.13 3.42 -2.89
CA PRO A 193 32.16 3.71 -1.92
C PRO A 193 31.66 4.72 -0.88
N GLY A 194 32.03 4.51 0.38
CA GLY A 194 31.89 5.52 1.44
C GLY A 194 30.77 5.25 2.45
N SER A 195 31.11 4.43 3.47
CA SER A 195 30.79 4.65 4.90
C SER A 195 29.32 4.45 5.33
N VAL A 196 28.97 3.74 6.42
CA VAL A 196 29.68 3.46 7.69
C VAL A 196 29.33 2.05 8.17
N SER A 197 30.33 1.30 8.62
CA SER A 197 30.19 0.00 9.28
C SER A 197 29.59 0.17 10.68
N CYS A 198 28.42 -0.42 10.94
CA CYS A 198 27.99 -0.72 12.30
C CYS A 198 28.47 -2.13 12.65
N ARG A 199 29.60 -2.22 13.35
CA ARG A 199 29.97 -3.41 14.14
C ARG A 199 28.94 -3.59 15.25
N VAL A 200 28.48 -4.82 15.44
CA VAL A 200 27.98 -5.30 16.73
C VAL A 200 29.00 -6.31 17.22
N LEU A 201 29.38 -6.19 18.49
CA LEU A 201 30.39 -6.99 19.19
C LEU A 201 30.14 -8.50 19.09
#